data_AF-A0A7Y6X6S5-F1
#
_entry.id   AF-A0A7Y6X6S5-F1
#
_cell.length_a   1.000
_cell.length_b   1.000
_cell.length_c   1.000
_cell.angle_alpha   90.00
_cell.angle_beta   90.00
_cell.angle_gamma   90.00
#
_symmetry.space_group_name_H-M   'P 1'
#
loop_
_entity.id
_entity.type
_entity.pdbx_description
1 polymer ?
#
loop_
_entity_poly.entity_id
_entity_poly.type
_entity_poly.pdbx_seq_one_letter_code
_entity_poly.pdbx_strand_id
1 'polypeptide(L)'
;MGIRDDLKKQALELSSKAVEKLMADEKRAMAIANAIGKAQRGKQALDKGQEGLMKAFHFAPRSEFKAVGKQLSGLKRRLRELEEKLDGL
;
A
#
# COMPACT_ATOMS: atom_id res chain seq x y z
N MET A 1 -4.64 18.08 -28.86
CA MET A 1 -3.75 18.73 -27.88
C MET A 1 -4.55 19.81 -27.20
N GLY A 2 -5.08 19.53 -26.01
CA GLY A 2 -6.01 20.42 -25.31
C GLY A 2 -5.36 21.17 -24.17
N ILE A 3 -5.93 22.34 -23.83
CA ILE A 3 -5.50 23.21 -22.71
C ILE A 3 -5.33 22.44 -21.38
N ARG A 4 -6.13 21.39 -21.18
CA ARG A 4 -6.03 20.50 -20.01
C ARG A 4 -4.70 19.73 -19.93
N ASP A 5 -4.20 19.28 -21.07
CA ASP A 5 -2.95 18.52 -21.15
C ASP A 5 -1.76 19.45 -20.93
N ASP A 6 -1.83 20.66 -21.47
CA ASP A 6 -0.81 21.69 -21.26
C ASP A 6 -0.78 22.19 -19.81
N LEU A 7 -1.93 22.37 -19.17
CA LEU A 7 -2.02 22.76 -17.76
C LEU A 7 -1.47 21.67 -16.83
N LYS A 8 -1.76 20.39 -17.13
CA LYS A 8 -1.16 19.25 -16.42
C LYS A 8 0.34 19.21 -16.60
N LYS A 9 0.83 19.46 -17.81
CA LYS A 9 2.26 19.46 -18.12
C LYS A 9 2.99 20.60 -17.38
N GLN A 10 2.42 21.80 -17.36
CA GLN A 10 2.94 22.93 -16.59
C GLN A 10 2.91 22.70 -15.08
N ALA A 11 1.83 22.10 -14.55
CA ALA A 11 1.75 21.74 -13.13
C ALA A 11 2.79 20.68 -12.75
N LEU A 12 3.00 19.68 -13.61
CA LEU A 12 4.04 18.66 -13.45
C LEU A 12 5.44 19.29 -13.48
N GLU A 13 5.73 20.15 -14.46
CA GLU A 13 7.03 20.84 -14.58
C GLU A 13 7.31 21.76 -13.38
N LEU A 14 6.31 22.50 -12.90
CA LEU A 14 6.43 23.34 -11.71
C LEU A 14 6.66 22.49 -10.45
N SER A 15 5.95 21.37 -10.32
CA SER A 15 6.15 20.43 -9.20
C SER A 15 7.53 19.78 -9.24
N SER A 16 8.03 19.42 -10.43
CA SER A 16 9.37 18.85 -10.62
C SER A 16 10.45 19.84 -10.23
N LYS A 17 10.35 21.10 -10.70
CA LYS A 17 11.30 22.17 -10.34
C LYS A 17 11.26 22.51 -8.86
N ALA A 18 10.09 22.46 -8.23
CA ALA A 18 9.96 22.67 -6.79
C ALA A 18 10.61 21.53 -6.00
N VAL A 19 10.44 20.28 -6.44
CA VAL A 19 11.11 19.11 -5.85
C VAL A 19 12.62 19.18 -6.07
N GLU A 20 13.09 19.52 -7.26
CA GLU A 20 14.52 19.72 -7.57
C GLU A 20 15.14 20.81 -6.70
N LYS A 21 14.47 21.96 -6.55
CA LYS A 21 14.94 23.06 -5.69
C LYS A 21 14.92 22.70 -4.20
N LEU A 22 13.97 21.86 -3.77
CA LEU A 22 13.91 21.33 -2.40
C LEU A 22 15.00 20.28 -2.15
N MET A 23 15.36 19.50 -3.17
CA MET A 23 16.42 18.48 -3.12
C MET A 23 17.83 19.07 -3.27
N ALA A 24 17.96 20.22 -3.96
CA ALA A 24 19.21 20.98 -4.07
C ALA A 24 19.69 21.55 -2.73
N ASP A 25 18.79 21.70 -1.75
CA ASP A 25 19.15 21.94 -0.35
C ASP A 25 19.26 20.57 0.36
N GLU A 26 20.37 19.85 0.11
CA GLU A 26 20.60 18.48 0.60
C GLU A 26 20.34 18.34 2.12
N LYS A 27 20.60 19.40 2.89
CA LYS A 27 20.38 19.43 4.35
C LYS A 27 18.88 19.44 4.69
N ARG A 28 18.07 20.24 3.99
CA ARG A 28 16.60 20.25 4.17
C ARG A 28 15.95 18.98 3.64
N ALA A 29 16.41 18.48 2.50
CA ALA A 29 15.94 17.22 1.92
C ALA A 29 16.17 16.05 2.88
N MET A 30 17.36 15.94 3.46
CA MET A 30 17.65 14.92 4.48
C MET A 30 16.84 15.09 5.76
N ALA A 31 16.60 16.33 6.22
CA ALA A 31 15.78 16.57 7.41
C ALA A 31 14.32 16.12 7.20
N ILE A 32 13.75 16.41 6.03
CA ILE A 32 12.39 15.98 5.66
C ILE A 32 12.33 14.47 5.48
N ALA A 33 13.30 13.86 4.78
CA ALA A 33 13.38 12.42 4.62
C ALA A 33 13.49 11.70 5.97
N ASN A 34 14.28 12.22 6.90
CA ASN A 34 14.39 11.69 8.25
C ASN A 34 13.09 11.85 9.05
N ALA A 35 12.39 12.98 8.93
CA ALA A 35 11.10 13.20 9.59
C ALA A 35 10.02 12.25 9.05
N ILE A 36 9.93 12.10 7.73
CA ILE A 36 9.03 11.16 7.06
C ILE A 36 9.37 9.73 7.47
N GLY A 37 10.66 9.37 7.46
CA GLY A 37 11.12 8.05 7.87
C GLY A 37 10.79 7.74 9.33
N LYS A 38 10.95 8.70 10.25
CA LYS A 38 10.55 8.56 11.66
C LYS A 38 9.02 8.39 11.79
N ALA A 39 8.24 9.19 11.08
CA ALA A 39 6.78 9.07 11.09
C ALA A 39 6.30 7.73 10.51
N GLN A 40 6.91 7.25 9.42
CA GLN A 40 6.62 5.94 8.83
C GLN A 40 6.97 4.79 9.78
N ARG A 41 8.14 4.84 10.42
CA ARG A 41 8.53 3.83 11.44
C ARG A 41 7.60 3.86 12.65
N GLY A 42 7.22 5.05 13.12
CA GLY A 42 6.27 5.22 14.21
C GLY A 42 4.90 4.63 13.87
N LYS A 43 4.39 4.90 12.66
CA LYS A 43 3.15 4.30 12.16
C LYS A 43 3.23 2.78 12.10
N GLN A 44 4.33 2.23 11.55
CA GLN A 44 4.53 0.77 11.51
C GLN A 44 4.59 0.14 12.90
N ALA A 45 5.21 0.80 13.88
CA ALA A 45 5.27 0.32 15.25
C ALA A 45 3.89 0.34 15.91
N LEU A 46 3.10 1.40 15.68
CA LEU A 46 1.72 1.51 16.17
C LEU A 46 0.81 0.44 15.52
N ASP A 47 0.90 0.25 14.20
CA ASP A 47 0.12 -0.76 13.49
C ASP A 47 0.42 -2.17 14.02
N LYS A 48 1.71 -2.50 14.26
CA LYS A 48 2.12 -3.77 14.87
C LYS A 48 1.62 -3.92 16.31
N GLY A 49 1.69 -2.84 17.10
CA GLY A 49 1.17 -2.84 18.46
C GLY A 49 -0.35 -3.06 18.48
N GLN A 50 -1.07 -2.41 17.58
CA GLN A 50 -2.52 -2.58 17.43
C GLN A 50 -2.89 -4.00 17.00
N GLU A 51 -2.19 -4.59 16.02
CA GLU A 51 -2.41 -6.00 15.65
C GLU A 51 -2.11 -6.96 16.81
N GLY A 52 -1.05 -6.68 17.58
CA GLY A 52 -0.71 -7.46 18.79
C GLY A 52 -1.79 -7.37 19.87
N LEU A 53 -2.32 -6.17 20.12
CA LEU A 53 -3.43 -5.96 21.07
C LEU A 53 -4.72 -6.63 20.59
N MET A 54 -5.07 -6.49 19.31
CA MET A 54 -6.25 -7.16 18.74
C MET A 54 -6.17 -8.68 18.93
N LYS A 55 -5.02 -9.29 18.65
CA LYS A 55 -4.78 -10.72 18.90
C LYS A 55 -4.87 -11.07 20.39
N ALA A 56 -4.27 -10.27 21.27
CA ALA A 56 -4.31 -10.48 22.72
C ALA A 56 -5.73 -10.38 23.30
N PHE A 57 -6.58 -9.54 22.72
CA PHE A 57 -8.00 -9.41 23.06
C PHE A 57 -8.92 -10.35 22.25
N HIS A 58 -8.36 -11.35 21.55
CA HIS A 58 -9.10 -12.30 20.71
C HIS A 58 -9.96 -11.67 19.60
N PHE A 59 -9.66 -10.43 19.20
CA PHE A 59 -10.25 -9.81 18.01
C PHE A 59 -9.43 -10.18 16.78
N ALA A 60 -10.09 -10.74 15.77
CA ALA A 60 -9.45 -11.06 14.50
C ALA A 60 -9.00 -9.76 13.78
N PRO A 61 -7.69 -9.56 13.55
CA PRO A 61 -7.22 -8.39 12.81
C PRO A 61 -7.58 -8.51 11.32
N ARG A 62 -7.67 -7.36 10.63
CA ARG A 62 -7.99 -7.30 9.18
C ARG A 62 -7.08 -8.18 8.33
N SER A 63 -5.82 -8.37 8.74
CA SER A 63 -4.83 -9.23 8.08
C SER A 63 -5.25 -10.70 8.08
N GLU A 64 -5.90 -11.18 9.14
CA GLU A 64 -6.40 -12.56 9.21
C GLU A 64 -7.62 -12.77 8.31
N PHE A 65 -8.56 -11.83 8.26
CA PHE A 65 -9.68 -11.89 7.30
C PHE A 65 -9.18 -11.94 5.85
N LYS A 66 -8.12 -11.20 5.53
CA LYS A 66 -7.49 -11.24 4.19
C LYS A 66 -6.85 -12.59 3.90
N ALA A 67 -6.20 -13.21 4.89
CA ALA A 67 -5.60 -14.54 4.74
C ALA A 67 -6.68 -15.61 4.50
N VAL A 68 -7.76 -15.60 5.29
CA VAL A 68 -8.90 -16.51 5.12
C VAL A 68 -9.55 -16.31 3.75
N GLY A 69 -9.77 -15.07 3.31
CA GLY A 69 -10.32 -14.79 1.98
C GLY A 69 -9.47 -15.33 0.82
N LYS A 70 -8.13 -15.31 0.97
CA LYS A 70 -7.21 -15.90 -0.02
C LYS A 70 -7.31 -17.43 -0.04
N GLN A 71 -7.38 -18.06 1.13
CA GLN A 71 -7.54 -19.51 1.24
C GLN A 71 -8.87 -19.97 0.63
N LEU A 72 -9.96 -19.27 0.93
CA LEU A 72 -11.29 -19.55 0.39
C LEU A 72 -11.33 -19.41 -1.14
N SER A 73 -10.68 -18.36 -1.66
CA SER A 73 -10.56 -18.15 -3.10
C SER A 73 -9.78 -19.28 -3.79
N GLY A 74 -8.71 -19.76 -3.15
CA GLY A 74 -7.95 -20.93 -3.62
C GLY A 74 -8.78 -22.22 -3.60
N LEU A 75 -9.57 -22.42 -2.55
CA LEU A 75 -10.46 -23.57 -2.42
C LEU A 75 -11.54 -23.57 -3.51
N LYS A 76 -12.17 -22.42 -3.77
CA LYS A 76 -13.16 -22.25 -4.86
C LYS A 76 -12.57 -22.61 -6.22
N ARG A 77 -11.30 -22.22 -6.49
CA ARG A 77 -10.64 -22.57 -7.74
C ARG A 77 -10.44 -24.08 -7.87
N ARG A 78 -9.97 -24.74 -6.81
CA ARG A 78 -9.80 -26.20 -6.79
C ARG A 78 -11.12 -26.95 -6.96
N LEU A 79 -12.20 -26.46 -6.35
CA LEU A 79 -13.54 -27.00 -6.54
C LEU A 79 -13.95 -26.96 -8.01
N ARG A 80 -13.75 -25.81 -8.68
CA ARG A 80 -14.03 -25.69 -10.11
C ARG A 80 -13.17 -26.61 -10.97
N GLU A 81 -11.88 -26.72 -10.67
CA GLU A 81 -10.97 -27.65 -11.36
C GLU A 81 -11.39 -29.13 -11.19
N LEU A 82 -12.04 -29.48 -10.06
CA LEU A 82 -12.57 -30.83 -9.83
C LEU A 82 -13.89 -31.04 -10.57
N GLU A 83 -14.76 -30.03 -10.58
CA GLU A 83 -16.04 -30.03 -11.29
C GLU A 83 -15.81 -30.22 -12.80
N GLU A 84 -14.88 -29.46 -13.39
CA GLU A 84 -14.48 -29.59 -14.80
C GLU A 84 -13.91 -30.99 -15.15
N LYS A 85 -13.22 -31.64 -14.21
CA LYS A 85 -12.71 -33.01 -14.40
C LYS A 85 -13.79 -34.08 -14.32
N LEU A 86 -14.82 -33.84 -13.49
CA LEU A 86 -15.97 -34.72 -13.36
C LEU A 86 -16.90 -34.61 -14.58
N ASP A 87 -17.11 -33.40 -15.10
CA ASP A 87 -17.92 -33.17 -16.31
C ASP A 87 -17.26 -33.69 -17.59
N GLY A 88 -15.94 -33.87 -17.58
CA GLY A 88 -15.15 -34.45 -18.68
C GLY A 88 -15.05 -35.98 -18.69
N LEU A 89 -15.66 -36.66 -17.70
CA LEU A 89 -15.78 -38.12 -17.60
C LEU A 89 -17.14 -38.59 -18.11
#